data_AF-A0A834ATZ6-F1
#
_entry.id   AF-A0A834ATZ6-F1
#
_cell.length_a   1.000
_cell.length_b   1.000
_cell.length_c   1.000
_cell.angle_alpha   90.00
_cell.angle_beta   90.00
_cell.angle_gamma   90.00
#
_symmetry.space_group_name_H-M   'P 1'
#
loop_
_entity.id
_entity.type
_entity.pdbx_description
1 polymer ?
#
loop_
_entity_poly.entity_id
_entity_poly.type
_entity_poly.pdbx_seq_one_letter_code
_entity_poly.pdbx_strand_id
1 'polypeptide(L)'
;MREMTKSFFNAQFGSLFRTDQNPTYFLRRLSRFADIYMASLSCLLNYDVSHTFYPRRTPLQHELPAWSEGPHACRLPLLQEAQAK
;
A
#
# COMPACT_ATOMS: atom_id res chain seq x y z
N MET A 1 7.83 7.64 -21.70
CA MET A 1 7.14 7.60 -20.39
C MET A 1 8.08 7.81 -19.20
N ARG A 2 9.12 6.98 -19.00
CA ARG A 2 10.02 7.07 -17.83
C ARG A 2 10.76 8.42 -17.68
N GLU A 3 11.28 8.95 -18.78
CA GLU A 3 11.98 10.25 -18.79
C GLU A 3 11.03 11.42 -18.50
N MET A 4 9.80 11.33 -19.01
CA MET A 4 8.75 12.30 -18.75
C MET A 4 8.35 12.35 -17.28
N THR A 5 8.41 11.22 -16.55
CA THR A 5 8.10 11.20 -15.11
C THR A 5 9.24 11.73 -14.25
N LYS A 6 10.50 11.66 -14.74
CA LYS A 6 11.67 12.14 -13.99
C LYS A 6 11.67 13.65 -13.77
N SER A 7 11.09 14.43 -14.69
CA SER A 7 11.00 15.89 -14.58
C SER A 7 10.03 16.38 -13.51
N PHE A 8 9.09 15.54 -13.04
CA PHE A 8 8.16 15.89 -11.96
C PHE A 8 8.76 15.75 -10.56
N PHE A 9 9.91 15.09 -10.45
CA PHE A 9 10.60 14.90 -9.18
C PHE A 9 11.77 15.86 -9.04
N ASN A 10 12.30 15.94 -7.83
CA ASN A 10 13.48 16.74 -7.56
C ASN A 10 14.63 16.28 -8.49
N ALA A 11 15.25 17.20 -9.23
CA ALA A 11 16.29 16.86 -10.21
C ALA A 11 17.56 16.27 -9.59
N GLN A 12 17.86 16.56 -8.32
CA GLN A 12 19.05 16.10 -7.62
C GLN A 12 18.82 14.75 -6.93
N PHE A 13 17.72 14.62 -6.18
CA PHE A 13 17.47 13.46 -5.32
C PHE A 13 16.36 12.53 -5.82
N GLY A 14 15.59 12.95 -6.81
CA GLY A 14 14.45 12.19 -7.32
C GLY A 14 13.31 12.07 -6.31
N SER A 15 12.68 10.90 -6.27
CA SER A 15 11.57 10.61 -5.36
C SER A 15 12.09 10.12 -4.01
N LEU A 16 11.50 10.64 -2.93
CA LEU A 16 11.81 10.18 -1.58
C LEU A 16 11.44 8.70 -1.34
N PHE A 17 10.46 8.17 -2.09
CA PHE A 17 9.91 6.83 -1.84
C PHE A 17 10.49 5.74 -2.74
N ARG A 18 11.02 6.09 -3.92
CA ARG A 18 11.51 5.11 -4.89
C ARG A 18 12.73 5.61 -5.67
N THR A 19 13.58 4.67 -6.04
CA THR A 19 14.67 4.84 -7.00
C THR A 19 14.42 3.87 -8.16
N ASP A 20 14.03 4.39 -9.32
CA ASP A 20 13.59 3.64 -10.50
C ASP A 20 12.49 2.59 -10.25
N GLN A 21 12.86 1.35 -9.91
CA GLN A 21 11.91 0.26 -9.61
C GLN A 21 11.91 -0.14 -8.13
N ASN A 22 12.89 0.31 -7.37
CA ASN A 22 13.12 -0.16 -6.01
C ASN A 22 12.65 0.87 -4.99
N PRO A 23 12.10 0.44 -3.84
CA PRO A 23 11.78 1.34 -2.74
C PRO A 23 13.06 1.90 -2.11
N THR A 24 13.01 3.16 -1.68
CA THR A 24 14.14 3.79 -0.95
C THR A 24 14.27 3.23 0.47
N TYR A 25 15.43 3.46 1.09
CA TYR A 25 15.63 3.17 2.51
C TYR A 25 14.59 3.88 3.40
N PHE A 26 14.23 5.12 3.07
CA PHE A 26 13.19 5.88 3.77
C PHE A 26 11.85 5.16 3.73
N LEU A 27 11.38 4.73 2.55
CA LEU A 27 10.11 4.01 2.43
C LEU A 27 10.13 2.68 3.21
N ARG A 28 11.23 1.92 3.10
CA ARG A 28 11.37 0.65 3.84
C ARG A 28 11.32 0.86 5.35
N ARG A 29 11.90 1.96 5.84
CA ARG A 29 11.87 2.32 7.25
C ARG A 29 10.46 2.74 7.67
N LEU A 30 9.82 3.61 6.89
CA LEU A 30 8.46 4.07 7.10
C LEU A 30 7.47 2.90 7.24
N SER A 31 7.49 1.95 6.29
CA SER A 31 6.60 0.78 6.30
C SER A 31 6.80 -0.17 7.49
N ARG A 32 7.92 -0.06 8.22
CA ARG A 32 8.19 -0.88 9.41
C ARG A 32 7.82 -0.18 10.71
N PHE A 33 7.78 1.15 10.72
CA PHE A 33 7.56 1.94 11.94
C PHE A 33 6.17 2.54 12.04
N ALA A 34 5.52 2.81 10.90
CA ALA A 34 4.20 3.41 10.87
C ALA A 34 3.22 2.46 10.17
N ASP A 35 2.10 2.18 10.83
CA ASP A 35 1.00 1.42 10.24
C ASP A 35 0.27 2.22 9.16
N ILE A 36 0.17 3.55 9.34
CA ILE A 36 -0.48 4.48 8.42
C ILE A 36 0.44 5.66 8.17
N TYR A 37 0.55 6.06 6.90
CA TYR A 37 1.25 7.26 6.46
C TYR A 37 0.30 8.16 5.68
N MET A 38 0.31 9.46 6.03
CA MET A 38 -0.47 10.52 5.41
C MET A 38 0.40 11.77 5.28
N ALA A 39 0.00 12.73 4.43
CA ALA A 39 0.73 13.99 4.29
C ALA A 39 0.58 14.91 5.52
N SER A 40 -0.58 14.86 6.20
CA SER A 40 -0.87 15.65 7.40
C SER A 40 -1.90 14.92 8.28
N LEU A 41 -1.91 15.25 9.58
CA LEU A 41 -2.91 14.75 10.53
C LEU A 41 -4.33 15.16 10.13
N SER A 42 -4.50 16.31 9.48
CA SER A 42 -5.80 16.76 8.99
C SER A 42 -6.46 15.76 8.04
N CYS A 43 -5.67 14.92 7.35
CA CYS A 43 -6.21 13.87 6.50
C CYS A 43 -7.01 12.83 7.29
N LEU A 44 -6.66 12.56 8.55
CA LEU A 44 -7.41 11.63 9.42
C LEU A 44 -8.80 12.16 9.77
N LEU A 45 -8.98 13.48 9.81
CA LEU A 45 -10.27 14.10 10.13
C LEU A 45 -11.34 13.85 9.06
N ASN A 46 -10.94 13.41 7.87
CA ASN A 46 -11.87 13.02 6.80
C ASN A 46 -12.45 11.61 6.98
N TYR A 47 -11.98 10.85 7.98
CA TYR A 47 -12.46 9.52 8.30
C TYR A 47 -13.27 9.56 9.60
N ASP A 48 -14.22 8.64 9.72
CA ASP A 48 -14.94 8.45 10.98
C ASP A 48 -14.01 7.85 12.05
N VAL A 49 -14.32 8.11 13.32
CA VAL A 49 -13.55 7.61 14.48
C VAL A 49 -13.61 6.08 14.55
N SER A 50 -14.67 5.46 14.02
CA SER A 50 -14.82 4.00 13.97
C SER A 50 -14.25 3.35 12.69
N HIS A 51 -13.51 4.10 11.87
CA HIS A 51 -13.01 3.60 10.60
C HIS A 51 -11.86 2.57 10.76
N THR A 52 -12.05 1.38 10.19
CA THR A 52 -11.01 0.33 10.15
C THR A 52 -10.23 0.38 8.84
N PHE A 53 -8.92 0.61 8.93
CA PHE A 53 -8.02 0.59 7.77
C PHE A 53 -7.57 -0.84 7.43
N TYR A 54 -7.74 -1.24 6.17
CA TYR A 54 -7.29 -2.55 5.67
C TYR A 54 -6.11 -2.40 4.71
N PRO A 55 -4.88 -2.78 5.10
CA PRO A 55 -3.71 -2.69 4.23
C PRO A 55 -3.82 -3.66 3.04
N ARG A 56 -3.39 -3.23 1.85
CA ARG A 56 -3.33 -4.10 0.68
C ARG A 56 -2.17 -5.09 0.81
N ARG A 57 -2.44 -6.36 0.50
CA ARG A 57 -1.40 -7.40 0.41
C ARG A 57 -0.49 -7.12 -0.78
N THR A 58 0.82 -7.15 -0.56
CA THR A 58 1.81 -7.11 -1.64
C THR A 58 2.22 -8.56 -1.92
N PRO A 59 1.89 -9.12 -3.10
CA PRO A 59 2.18 -10.52 -3.38
C PRO A 59 3.68 -10.75 -3.50
N LEU A 60 4.13 -11.92 -3.07
CA LEU A 60 5.52 -12.35 -3.26
C LEU A 60 5.76 -12.72 -4.72
N GLN A 61 7.02 -12.69 -5.16
CA GLN A 61 7.36 -12.92 -6.58
C GLN A 61 6.94 -14.30 -7.12
N HIS A 62 6.81 -15.29 -6.25
CA HIS A 62 6.37 -16.65 -6.59
C HIS A 62 4.87 -16.86 -6.35
N GLU A 63 4.19 -15.91 -5.72
CA GLU A 63 2.74 -15.94 -5.66
C GLU A 63 2.24 -15.58 -7.06
N LEU A 64 1.41 -16.45 -7.66
CA LEU A 64 0.84 -16.14 -8.97
C LEU A 64 0.09 -14.80 -8.87
N PRO A 65 0.15 -13.95 -9.91
CA PRO A 65 -0.63 -12.73 -9.93
C PRO A 65 -2.09 -13.14 -9.70
N ALA A 66 -2.69 -12.72 -8.59
CA ALA A 66 -4.10 -12.99 -8.27
C ALA A 66 -5.09 -12.38 -9.30
N TRP A 67 -4.58 -11.81 -10.40
CA TRP A 67 -5.28 -11.22 -11.52
C TRP A 67 -5.84 -12.25 -12.50
N SER A 68 -5.64 -13.55 -12.28
CA SER A 68 -6.36 -14.60 -13.00
C SER A 68 -7.82 -14.78 -12.54
N GLU A 69 -8.28 -14.02 -11.53
CA GLU A 69 -9.68 -14.00 -11.12
C GLU A 69 -10.15 -12.53 -11.02
N GLY A 70 -11.33 -12.24 -11.57
CA GLY A 70 -11.89 -10.89 -11.74
C GLY A 70 -12.16 -10.10 -10.44
N PRO A 71 -13.01 -9.07 -10.46
CA PRO A 71 -13.13 -8.03 -9.42
C PRO A 71 -13.70 -8.47 -8.06
N HIS A 72 -13.61 -9.75 -7.69
CA HIS A 72 -14.11 -10.32 -6.44
C HIS A 72 -13.09 -11.20 -5.70
N ALA A 73 -11.79 -10.93 -5.81
CA ALA A 73 -10.78 -11.64 -5.01
C ALA A 73 -10.57 -10.97 -3.63
N CYS A 74 -11.64 -10.79 -2.87
CA CYS A 74 -11.60 -10.70 -1.41
C CYS A 74 -12.67 -11.64 -0.85
N ARG A 75 -12.52 -12.95 -1.07
CA ARG A 75 -13.13 -13.94 -0.17
C ARG A 75 -12.08 -14.30 0.88
N LEU A 76 -12.22 -13.64 2.02
CA LEU A 76 -11.62 -14.04 3.29
C LEU A 76 -12.11 -15.47 3.62
N PRO A 77 -11.24 -16.48 3.80
CA PRO A 77 -11.64 -17.75 4.39
C PRO A 77 -11.40 -17.70 5.90
N LEU A 78 -11.99 -16.73 6.61
CA LEU A 78 -11.85 -16.65 8.07
C LEU A 78 -13.06 -16.03 8.81
N LEU A 79 -14.26 -16.10 8.24
CA LEU A 79 -15.49 -15.66 8.93
C LEU A 79 -16.59 -16.73 8.95
N GLN A 80 -16.32 -17.95 8.47
CA GLN A 80 -17.32 -19.03 8.49
C GLN A 80 -17.34 -19.81 9.83
N GLU A 81 -16.30 -19.69 10.68
CA GLU A 81 -16.21 -20.52 11.91
C GLU A 81 -16.82 -19.88 13.17
N ALA A 82 -17.36 -18.66 13.10
CA ALA A 82 -17.96 -18.00 14.28
C ALA A 82 -19.47 -18.21 14.43
N GLN A 83 -20.14 -18.93 13.53
CA GLN A 83 -21.59 -19.19 13.58
C GLN A 83 -21.88 -20.70 13.49
N ALA A 84 -21.34 -21.46 14.43
CA ALA A 84 -21.81 -22.80 14.74
C ALA A 84 -21.69 -23.05 16.25
N LYS A 85 -22.57 -22.39 17.00
CA LYS A 85 -23.16 -22.87 18.26
C LYS A 85 -24.35 -22.01 18.65
#